data_AF-A0A1G7TU74-F1
#
_entry.id   AF-A0A1G7TU74-F1
#
_cell.length_a   1.000
_cell.length_b   1.000
_cell.length_c   1.000
_cell.angle_alpha   90.00
_cell.angle_beta   90.00
_cell.angle_gamma   90.00
#
_symmetry.space_group_name_H-M   'P 1'
#
loop_
_entity.id
_entity.type
_entity.pdbx_description
1 polymer ?
#
loop_
_entity_poly.entity_id
_entity_poly.type
_entity_poly.pdbx_seq_one_letter_code
_entity_poly.pdbx_strand_id
1 'polypeptide(L)'
;MNGHFKNIHIGTLVKQRVVELEMDIQRICNFFKCSNAEIEEMFLQEELNTGILLKWSKLLEYDFFRLYTQHLILYAPQGNTNYNDISRQKRSKLPQFRKNIYTKEVIDFILEMIENGEKTKNQILEEYKIPKTTLYKWISKYNSKK
;
A
#
# COMPACT_ATOMS: atom_id res chain seq x y z
N MET A 1 -13.87 2.45 -3.04
CA MET A 1 -12.65 1.63 -3.28
C MET A 1 -12.21 0.98 -1.96
N ASN A 2 -13.09 0.18 -1.32
CA ASN A 2 -13.09 0.05 0.15
C ASN A 2 -12.48 -1.27 0.70
N GLY A 3 -11.48 -1.87 0.04
CA GLY A 3 -10.96 -3.18 0.50
C GLY A 3 -9.55 -3.58 0.06
N HIS A 4 -8.87 -2.80 -0.79
CA HIS A 4 -7.63 -3.23 -1.46
C HIS A 4 -6.47 -3.53 -0.51
N PHE A 5 -6.45 -2.93 0.67
CA PHE A 5 -5.35 -3.13 1.62
C PHE A 5 -5.52 -4.37 2.48
N LYS A 6 -6.73 -4.92 2.62
CA LYS A 6 -6.97 -6.10 3.47
C LYS A 6 -6.71 -7.39 2.70
N ASN A 7 -7.22 -7.48 1.48
CA ASN A 7 -7.00 -8.60 0.56
C ASN A 7 -6.34 -8.04 -0.71
N ILE A 8 -5.02 -8.22 -0.84
CA ILE A 8 -4.26 -7.66 -1.95
C ILE A 8 -4.24 -8.68 -3.09
N HIS A 9 -5.00 -8.43 -4.15
CA HIS A 9 -4.87 -9.18 -5.40
C HIS A 9 -3.91 -8.46 -6.35
N ILE A 10 -2.62 -8.84 -6.31
CA ILE A 10 -1.56 -8.05 -6.93
C ILE A 10 -1.62 -8.06 -8.46
N GLY A 11 -1.98 -9.19 -9.08
CA GLY A 11 -2.11 -9.30 -10.54
C GLY A 11 -3.11 -8.29 -11.12
N THR A 12 -4.26 -8.13 -10.47
CA THR A 12 -5.29 -7.16 -10.87
C THR A 12 -4.77 -5.72 -10.78
N LEU A 13 -4.02 -5.38 -9.73
CA LEU A 13 -3.44 -4.03 -9.56
C LEU A 13 -2.34 -3.75 -10.58
N VAL A 14 -1.53 -4.75 -10.92
CA VAL A 14 -0.54 -4.66 -12.01
C VAL A 14 -1.25 -4.43 -13.34
N LYS A 15 -2.31 -5.20 -13.64
CA LYS A 15 -3.12 -5.03 -14.87
C LYS A 15 -3.73 -3.63 -14.95
N GLN A 16 -4.30 -3.15 -13.85
CA GLN A 16 -4.85 -1.80 -13.78
C GLN A 16 -3.79 -0.76 -14.14
N ARG A 17 -2.59 -0.86 -13.56
CA ARG A 17 -1.50 0.08 -13.84
C ARG A 17 -0.98 0.01 -15.29
N VAL A 18 -0.95 -1.19 -15.88
CA VAL A 18 -0.63 -1.37 -17.31
C VAL A 18 -1.64 -0.62 -18.19
N VAL A 19 -2.94 -0.75 -17.89
CA VAL A 19 -4.02 -0.06 -18.62
C VAL A 19 -3.93 1.45 -18.45
N GLU A 20 -3.69 1.95 -17.23
CA GLU A 20 -3.51 3.39 -16.96
C GLU A 20 -2.35 4.04 -17.72
N LEU A 21 -1.29 3.26 -17.97
CA LEU A 21 -0.13 3.70 -18.73
C LEU A 21 -0.26 3.43 -20.24
N GLU A 22 -1.39 2.86 -20.68
CA GLU A 22 -1.63 2.42 -22.06
C GLU A 22 -0.46 1.59 -22.61
N MET A 23 0.13 0.74 -21.76
CA MET A 23 1.36 0.03 -22.10
C MET A 23 1.08 -1.15 -23.02
N ASP A 24 1.75 -1.15 -24.17
CA ASP A 24 1.64 -2.21 -25.15
C ASP A 24 2.13 -3.57 -24.61
N ILE A 25 1.33 -4.61 -24.85
CA ILE A 25 1.60 -5.97 -24.37
C ILE A 25 2.89 -6.55 -24.97
N GLN A 26 3.24 -6.20 -26.21
CA GLN A 26 4.46 -6.68 -26.84
C GLN A 26 5.70 -6.09 -26.16
N ARG A 27 5.67 -4.81 -25.78
CA ARG A 27 6.72 -4.18 -24.96
C ARG A 27 6.91 -4.91 -23.63
N ILE A 28 5.81 -5.28 -22.96
CA ILE A 28 5.85 -6.00 -21.69
C ILE A 28 6.49 -7.38 -21.89
N CYS A 29 6.02 -8.14 -22.87
CA CYS A 29 6.56 -9.46 -23.21
C CYS A 29 8.04 -9.42 -23.55
N ASN A 30 8.49 -8.40 -24.28
CA ASN A 30 9.91 -8.18 -24.58
C ASN A 30 10.75 -7.92 -23.31
N PHE A 31 10.21 -7.15 -22.36
CA PHE A 31 10.88 -6.87 -21.09
C PHE A 31 10.98 -8.10 -20.19
N PHE A 32 9.91 -8.88 -20.10
CA PHE A 32 9.85 -10.10 -19.29
C PHE A 32 10.50 -11.31 -19.96
N LYS A 33 10.68 -11.28 -21.28
CA LYS A 33 11.12 -12.40 -22.13
C LYS A 33 10.18 -13.60 -22.03
N CYS A 34 8.87 -13.33 -22.09
CA CYS A 34 7.81 -14.32 -22.01
C CYS A 34 6.71 -14.02 -23.04
N SER A 35 5.75 -14.92 -23.15
CA SER A 35 4.60 -14.82 -24.04
C SER A 35 3.49 -13.94 -23.48
N ASN A 36 2.59 -13.48 -24.36
CA ASN A 36 1.38 -12.76 -23.96
C ASN A 36 0.52 -13.60 -22.98
N ALA A 37 0.47 -14.92 -23.17
CA ALA A 37 -0.29 -15.82 -22.31
C ALA A 37 0.26 -15.85 -20.88
N GLU A 38 1.58 -15.90 -20.72
CA GLU A 38 2.23 -15.83 -19.41
C GLU A 38 1.99 -14.48 -18.72
N ILE A 39 1.97 -13.38 -19.47
CA ILE A 39 1.62 -12.07 -18.90
C ILE A 39 0.16 -12.02 -18.44
N GLU A 40 -0.78 -12.50 -19.26
CA GLU A 40 -2.19 -12.56 -18.85
C GLU A 40 -2.39 -13.47 -17.63
N GLU A 41 -1.64 -14.58 -17.53
CA GLU A 41 -1.64 -15.42 -16.33
C GLU A 41 -1.19 -14.65 -15.08
N MET A 42 -0.12 -13.83 -15.19
CA MET A 42 0.33 -13.00 -14.06
C MET A 42 -0.75 -12.02 -13.58
N PHE A 43 -1.60 -11.51 -14.47
CA PHE A 43 -2.69 -10.61 -14.07
C PHE A 43 -3.79 -11.32 -13.28
N LEU A 44 -3.94 -12.62 -13.45
CA LEU A 44 -4.93 -13.44 -12.74
C LEU A 44 -4.44 -13.93 -11.37
N GLN A 45 -3.15 -13.80 -11.07
CA GLN A 45 -2.61 -14.27 -9.79
C GLN A 45 -2.90 -13.27 -8.65
N GLU A 46 -3.39 -13.80 -7.53
CA GLU A 46 -3.55 -13.02 -6.29
C GLU A 46 -2.19 -12.56 -5.74
N GLU A 47 -1.18 -13.43 -5.85
CA GLU A 47 0.19 -13.18 -5.42
C GLU A 47 1.17 -13.42 -6.57
N LEU A 48 2.26 -12.64 -6.59
CA LEU A 48 3.34 -12.82 -7.54
C LEU A 48 4.64 -13.07 -6.79
N ASN A 49 5.52 -13.87 -7.38
CA ASN A 49 6.89 -14.02 -6.88
C ASN A 49 7.53 -12.64 -6.74
N THR A 50 8.23 -12.39 -5.64
CA THR A 50 8.80 -11.06 -5.32
C THR A 50 9.78 -10.56 -6.39
N GLY A 51 10.49 -11.45 -7.08
CA GLY A 51 11.34 -11.09 -8.22
C GLY A 51 10.55 -10.61 -9.44
N ILE A 52 9.40 -11.23 -9.71
CA ILE A 52 8.46 -10.81 -10.77
C ILE A 52 7.80 -9.49 -10.38
N LEU A 53 7.33 -9.35 -9.14
CA LEU A 53 6.73 -8.11 -8.66
C LEU A 53 7.71 -6.94 -8.72
N LEU A 54 8.99 -7.16 -8.35
CA LEU A 54 10.03 -6.15 -8.48
C LEU A 54 10.26 -5.72 -9.92
N LYS A 55 10.20 -6.65 -10.88
CA LYS A 55 10.28 -6.32 -12.31
C LYS A 55 9.09 -5.46 -12.75
N TRP A 56 7.88 -5.81 -12.32
CA TRP A 56 6.69 -5.00 -12.58
C TRP A 56 6.80 -3.60 -11.97
N SER A 57 7.27 -3.48 -10.72
CA SER A 57 7.48 -2.19 -10.08
C SER A 57 8.45 -1.30 -10.86
N LYS A 58 9.50 -1.89 -11.44
CA LYS A 58 10.46 -1.16 -12.28
C LYS A 58 9.86 -0.76 -13.63
N LEU A 59 9.15 -1.67 -14.29
CA LEU A 59 8.57 -1.42 -15.62
C LEU A 59 7.46 -0.36 -15.58
N LEU A 60 6.64 -0.40 -14.52
CA LEU A 60 5.46 0.47 -14.36
C LEU A 60 5.72 1.70 -13.48
N GLU A 61 6.97 1.86 -13.02
CA GLU A 61 7.43 2.95 -12.15
C GLU A 61 6.53 3.13 -10.92
N TYR A 62 6.09 2.02 -10.33
CA TYR A 62 5.16 2.00 -9.20
C TYR A 62 5.64 1.03 -8.12
N ASP A 63 5.74 1.50 -6.87
CA ASP A 63 6.16 0.66 -5.75
C ASP A 63 5.02 -0.22 -5.22
N PHE A 64 4.80 -1.37 -5.87
CA PHE A 64 3.79 -2.34 -5.44
C PHE A 64 4.05 -2.94 -4.04
N PHE A 65 5.28 -2.89 -3.52
CA PHE A 65 5.58 -3.38 -2.16
C PHE A 65 4.98 -2.48 -1.07
N ARG A 66 4.64 -1.24 -1.43
CA ARG A 66 4.00 -0.30 -0.52
C ARG A 66 2.63 -0.78 -0.07
N LEU A 67 1.90 -1.50 -0.93
CA LEU A 67 0.60 -2.09 -0.60
C LEU A 67 0.71 -3.06 0.59
N TYR A 68 1.71 -3.95 0.55
CA TYR A 68 1.97 -4.90 1.64
C TYR A 68 2.48 -4.20 2.90
N THR A 69 3.30 -3.16 2.74
CA THR A 69 3.75 -2.34 3.89
C THR A 69 2.56 -1.66 4.58
N GLN A 70 1.59 -1.17 3.82
CA GLN A 70 0.38 -0.57 4.37
C GLN A 70 -0.53 -1.62 5.03
N HIS A 71 -0.67 -2.80 4.44
CA HIS A 71 -1.38 -3.91 5.06
C HIS A 71 -0.80 -4.22 6.45
N LEU A 72 0.53 -4.34 6.56
CA LEU A 72 1.21 -4.58 7.84
C LEU A 72 0.91 -3.48 8.87
N ILE A 73 0.76 -2.22 8.44
CA ILE A 73 0.47 -1.12 9.37
C ILE A 73 -0.98 -1.15 9.85
N LEU A 74 -1.91 -1.40 8.94
CA LEU A 74 -3.34 -1.29 9.22
C LEU A 74 -3.90 -2.55 9.90
N TYR A 75 -3.31 -3.73 9.64
CA TYR A 75 -3.90 -5.02 10.02
C TYR A 75 -3.01 -5.93 10.87
N ALA A 76 -1.77 -5.53 11.24
CA ALA A 76 -0.94 -6.37 12.10
C ALA A 76 -1.51 -6.52 13.53
N PRO A 77 -1.33 -7.68 14.19
CA PRO A 77 -1.82 -7.92 15.54
C PRO A 77 -1.29 -6.94 16.59
N GLN A 78 -2.13 -6.62 17.58
CA GLN A 78 -1.92 -5.55 18.57
C GLN A 78 -0.65 -5.68 19.43
N GLY A 79 -0.04 -6.88 19.54
CA GLY A 79 1.22 -7.10 20.27
C GLY A 79 2.49 -6.67 19.53
N ASN A 80 2.40 -6.40 18.22
CA ASN A 80 3.56 -6.18 17.33
C ASN A 80 3.65 -4.74 16.78
N THR A 81 2.90 -3.77 17.31
CA THR A 81 2.79 -2.40 16.78
C THR A 81 4.08 -1.55 16.86
N ASN A 82 5.22 -2.16 17.17
CA ASN A 82 6.53 -1.50 17.30
C ASN A 82 7.31 -1.41 15.97
N TYR A 83 6.75 -1.82 14.82
CA TYR A 83 7.41 -1.66 13.51
C TYR A 83 7.80 -0.20 13.21
N ASN A 84 7.07 0.76 13.80
CA ASN A 84 7.28 2.20 13.63
C ASN A 84 7.81 2.90 14.88
N ASP A 85 7.94 2.18 16.00
CA ASP A 85 8.39 2.72 17.28
C ASP A 85 9.90 2.54 17.46
N ILE A 86 10.65 3.51 16.92
CA ILE A 86 12.12 3.57 17.03
C ILE A 86 12.56 3.63 18.50
N SER A 87 11.72 4.10 19.43
CA SER A 87 12.10 4.20 20.86
C SER A 87 12.25 2.83 21.53
N ARG A 88 11.62 1.78 20.96
CA ARG A 88 11.69 0.39 21.43
C ARG A 88 12.45 -0.53 20.50
N GLN A 89 12.84 -0.07 19.32
CA GLN A 89 13.69 -0.85 18.42
C GLN A 89 15.10 -0.94 19.02
N LYS A 90 15.40 -2.09 19.64
CA LYS A 90 16.79 -2.51 19.89
C LYS A 90 17.60 -2.27 18.62
N ARG A 91 18.84 -1.80 18.75
CA ARG A 91 19.76 -1.55 17.63
C ARG A 91 19.78 -2.75 16.69
N SER A 92 18.99 -2.70 15.62
CA SER A 92 18.95 -3.75 14.62
C SER A 92 20.14 -3.57 13.67
N LYS A 93 20.74 -4.68 13.26
CA LYS A 93 21.73 -4.69 12.17
C LYS A 93 21.07 -4.61 10.79
N LEU A 94 19.76 -4.78 10.71
CA LEU A 94 19.00 -4.66 9.47
C LEU A 94 18.75 -3.18 9.12
N PRO A 95 18.55 -2.85 7.83
CA PRO A 95 18.15 -1.52 7.42
C PRO A 95 16.91 -1.03 8.17
N GLN A 96 16.95 0.23 8.60
CA GLN A 96 15.82 0.89 9.25
C GLN A 96 15.07 1.75 8.23
N PHE A 97 13.75 1.61 8.21
CA PHE A 97 12.88 2.34 7.27
C PHE A 97 12.29 3.60 7.91
N ARG A 98 12.02 4.62 7.09
CA ARG A 98 11.52 5.94 7.55
C ARG A 98 10.10 5.82 8.11
N LYS A 99 9.76 6.69 9.08
CA LYS A 99 8.43 6.80 9.72
C LYS A 99 7.28 7.21 8.79
N ASN A 100 7.55 7.81 7.63
CA ASN A 100 6.51 8.28 6.72
C ASN A 100 5.98 7.14 5.85
N ILE A 101 5.09 6.35 6.43
CA ILE A 101 4.60 5.11 5.79
C ILE A 101 3.17 5.25 5.24
N TYR A 102 2.44 6.26 5.70
CA TYR A 102 1.12 6.60 5.19
C TYR A 102 1.23 7.31 3.84
N THR A 103 0.69 6.71 2.78
CA THR A 103 0.57 7.38 1.48
C THR A 103 -0.68 8.25 1.45
N LYS A 104 -0.84 9.03 0.39
CA LYS A 104 -2.02 9.90 0.23
C LYS A 104 -3.31 9.08 0.25
N GLU A 105 -3.31 7.92 -0.41
CA GLU A 105 -4.45 7.01 -0.51
C GLU A 105 -4.89 6.48 0.87
N VAL A 106 -3.93 6.15 1.75
CA VAL A 106 -4.24 5.74 3.13
C VAL A 106 -4.80 6.91 3.94
N ILE A 107 -4.27 8.12 3.73
CA ILE A 107 -4.76 9.31 4.42
C ILE A 107 -6.20 9.60 3.97
N ASP A 108 -6.45 9.61 2.66
CA ASP A 108 -7.75 9.90 2.06
C ASP A 108 -8.78 8.85 2.53
N PHE A 109 -8.42 7.55 2.52
CA PHE A 109 -9.26 6.48 3.05
C PHE A 109 -9.66 6.71 4.52
N ILE A 110 -8.70 7.02 5.39
CA ILE A 110 -8.97 7.24 6.81
C ILE A 110 -9.85 8.48 7.03
N LEU A 111 -9.63 9.55 6.26
CA LEU A 111 -10.43 10.77 6.34
C LEU A 111 -11.86 10.55 5.86
N GLU A 112 -12.05 9.79 4.77
CA GLU A 112 -13.36 9.43 4.23
C GLU A 112 -14.18 8.61 5.25
N MET A 113 -13.57 7.63 5.93
CA MET A 113 -14.25 6.87 6.99
C MET A 113 -14.74 7.73 8.16
N ILE A 114 -13.98 8.78 8.50
CA ILE A 114 -14.36 9.73 9.55
C ILE A 114 -15.50 10.63 9.06
N GLU A 115 -15.41 11.11 7.82
CA GLU A 115 -16.40 12.00 7.20
C GLU A 115 -17.76 11.31 7.02
N ASN A 116 -17.74 10.05 6.58
CA ASN A 116 -18.94 9.21 6.42
C ASN A 116 -19.51 8.71 7.75
N GLY A 117 -18.83 8.95 8.88
CA GLY A 117 -19.24 8.48 10.20
C GLY A 117 -19.08 6.98 10.41
N GLU A 118 -18.41 6.26 9.51
CA GLU A 118 -18.14 4.82 9.63
C GLU A 118 -17.29 4.50 10.87
N LYS A 119 -16.32 5.37 11.17
CA LYS A 119 -15.48 5.27 12.37
C LYS A 119 -15.22 6.62 13.00
N THR A 120 -15.28 6.64 14.33
CA THR A 120 -14.86 7.79 15.14
C THR A 120 -13.35 7.96 15.14
N LYS A 121 -12.89 9.17 15.43
CA LYS A 121 -11.44 9.45 15.61
C LYS A 121 -10.81 8.48 16.60
N ASN A 122 -11.48 8.16 17.71
CA ASN A 122 -10.95 7.22 18.71
C ASN A 122 -10.82 5.80 18.16
N GLN A 123 -11.82 5.30 17.42
CA GLN A 123 -11.74 4.00 16.76
C GLN A 123 -10.58 3.95 15.75
N ILE A 124 -10.34 5.03 14.99
CA ILE A 124 -9.19 5.12 14.09
C ILE A 124 -7.86 5.03 14.84
N LEU A 125 -7.72 5.73 15.98
CA LEU A 125 -6.51 5.68 16.80
C LEU A 125 -6.25 4.27 17.37
N GLU A 126 -7.30 3.57 17.78
CA GLU A 126 -7.21 2.24 18.39
C GLU A 126 -6.96 1.13 17.38
N GLU A 127 -7.68 1.15 16.26
CA GLU A 127 -7.70 0.08 15.27
C GLU A 127 -6.52 0.17 14.30
N TYR A 128 -6.23 1.36 13.77
CA TYR A 128 -5.18 1.56 12.78
C TYR A 128 -3.85 2.07 13.38
N LYS A 129 -3.80 2.26 14.70
CA LYS A 129 -2.62 2.73 15.46
C LYS A 129 -1.99 4.00 14.89
N ILE A 130 -2.81 4.85 14.28
CA ILE A 130 -2.36 6.14 13.80
C ILE A 130 -2.12 7.03 15.02
N PRO A 131 -0.92 7.61 15.20
CA PRO A 131 -0.67 8.48 16.34
C PRO A 131 -1.64 9.66 16.36
N LYS A 132 -2.14 10.04 17.55
CA LYS A 132 -3.09 11.16 17.72
C LYS A 132 -2.62 12.42 17.00
N THR A 133 -1.37 12.78 17.19
CA THR A 133 -0.79 13.96 16.53
C THR A 133 -0.77 13.84 15.00
N THR A 134 -0.58 12.65 14.45
CA THR A 134 -0.62 12.37 13.01
C THR A 134 -2.04 12.52 12.46
N LEU A 135 -3.04 11.89 13.09
CA LEU A 135 -4.43 11.95 12.63
C LEU A 135 -4.96 13.39 12.64
N TYR A 136 -4.72 14.12 13.73
CA TYR A 136 -5.16 15.52 13.82
C TYR A 136 -4.45 16.43 12.82
N LYS A 137 -3.17 16.17 12.49
CA LYS A 137 -2.47 16.86 11.40
C LYS A 137 -3.12 16.61 10.04
N TRP A 138 -3.54 15.38 9.75
CA TRP A 138 -4.24 15.07 8.50
C TRP A 138 -5.57 15.80 8.41
N ILE A 139 -6.41 15.70 9.45
CA ILE A 139 -7.69 16.39 9.52
C ILE A 139 -7.50 17.89 9.30
N SER A 140 -6.56 18.53 10.00
CA SER A 140 -6.30 19.97 9.85
C SER A 140 -5.81 20.33 8.44
N LYS A 141 -4.90 19.54 7.87
CA LYS A 141 -4.27 19.82 6.56
C LYS A 141 -5.24 19.62 5.39
N TYR A 142 -6.15 18.66 5.49
CA TYR A 142 -7.01 18.26 4.37
C TYR A 142 -8.46 18.77 4.50
N ASN A 143 -8.97 19.06 5.71
CA ASN A 143 -10.27 19.74 5.85
C ASN A 143 -10.24 21.23 5.51
N SER A 144 -9.06 21.86 5.55
CA SER A 144 -8.89 23.29 5.20
C SER A 144 -8.81 23.55 3.69
N LYS A 145 -8.91 22.50 2.87
CA LYS A 145 -8.94 22.57 1.40
C LYS A 145 -10.34 22.36 0.79
N LYS A 146 -11.39 22.37 1.61
CA LYS A 146 -12.77 22.50 1.13
C LYS A 146 -13.10 23.96 0.85
#